data_AF-A0A399T2K9-F1
#
_entry.id   AF-A0A399T2K9-F1
#
_cell.length_a   1.000
_cell.length_b   1.000
_cell.length_c   1.000
_cell.angle_alpha   90.00
_cell.angle_beta   90.00
_cell.angle_gamma   90.00
#
_symmetry.space_group_name_H-M   'P 1'
#
loop_
_entity.id
_entity.type
_entity.pdbx_description
1 polymer ?
#
loop_
_entity_poly.entity_id
_entity_poly.type
_entity_poly.pdbx_seq_one_letter_code
_entity_poly.pdbx_strand_id
1 'polypeptide(L)'
;MKNYRFAVISITIIFLISSCANSPSSNPLPPLKIDIPAELQGNDDIEKFIKASEEAINLFSDTAEELAEDCKDFAGKKEEDLNMLDKVKMVAALGKFTSNFAQFAGKYNEMEDQTKVLEEGLNEEQAAALATVMQTFKLRMEQLEEKYKDINNQ
;
A
#
# COMPACT_ATOMS: atom_id res chain seq x y z
N MET A 1 25.77 30.59 6.96
CA MET A 1 24.79 30.49 5.85
C MET A 1 23.70 29.52 6.29
N LYS A 2 22.56 30.08 6.67
CA LYS A 2 21.43 29.43 7.33
C LYS A 2 20.32 29.25 6.29
N ASN A 3 19.63 28.11 6.33
CA ASN A 3 18.24 27.95 5.89
C ASN A 3 17.89 27.64 4.42
N TYR A 4 18.64 26.78 3.70
CA TYR A 4 18.18 26.31 2.37
C TYR A 4 17.86 24.81 2.27
N ARG A 5 18.05 24.02 3.33
CA ARG A 5 17.80 22.57 3.28
C ARG A 5 16.34 22.15 3.52
N PHE A 6 15.51 23.02 4.10
CA PHE A 6 14.08 22.74 4.31
C PHE A 6 13.18 23.18 3.15
N ALA A 7 13.67 24.05 2.25
CA ALA A 7 12.89 24.53 1.10
C ALA A 7 12.80 23.51 -0.05
N VAL A 8 13.68 22.50 -0.08
CA VAL A 8 13.70 21.50 -1.16
C VAL A 8 12.64 20.41 -0.96
N ILE A 9 12.23 20.14 0.30
CA ILE A 9 11.25 19.09 0.61
C ILE A 9 9.80 19.56 0.32
N SER A 10 9.54 20.87 0.30
CA SER A 10 8.19 21.40 0.01
C SER A 10 7.86 21.54 -1.48
N ILE A 11 8.82 21.36 -2.39
CA ILE A 11 8.60 21.51 -3.85
C ILE A 11 8.25 20.17 -4.54
N THR A 12 8.52 19.02 -3.91
CA THR A 12 8.25 17.71 -4.52
C THR A 12 6.76 17.30 -4.48
N ILE A 13 5.94 17.92 -3.63
CA ILE A 13 4.50 17.63 -3.53
C ILE A 13 3.70 18.24 -4.70
N ILE A 14 4.26 19.23 -5.41
CA ILE A 14 3.57 19.95 -6.50
C ILE A 14 3.56 19.13 -7.81
N PHE A 15 4.40 18.11 -7.96
CA PHE A 15 4.41 17.24 -9.15
C PHE A 15 3.39 16.08 -9.11
N LEU A 16 2.57 15.96 -8.05
CA LEU A 16 1.57 14.89 -7.91
C LEU A 16 0.26 15.13 -8.67
N ILE A 17 0.08 16.28 -9.35
CA ILE A 17 -1.25 16.75 -9.76
C ILE A 17 -1.54 16.58 -11.27
N SER A 18 -0.56 16.24 -12.11
CA SER A 18 -0.77 16.17 -13.58
C SER A 18 -1.12 14.77 -14.13
N SER A 19 -1.09 13.70 -13.33
CA SER A 19 -1.00 12.33 -13.88
C SER A 19 -2.22 11.42 -13.67
N CYS A 20 -3.40 11.96 -13.35
CA CYS A 20 -4.61 11.11 -13.28
C CYS A 20 -5.15 10.73 -14.68
N ALA A 21 -4.36 10.60 -15.75
CA ALA A 21 -4.89 10.40 -17.11
C ALA A 21 -5.26 8.95 -17.47
N ASN A 22 -4.80 7.96 -16.71
CA ASN A 22 -5.16 6.55 -16.92
C ASN A 22 -5.81 5.98 -15.65
N SER A 23 -7.12 5.75 -15.69
CA SER A 23 -7.75 4.87 -14.70
C SER A 23 -7.12 3.48 -14.85
N PRO A 24 -6.62 2.84 -13.78
CA PRO A 24 -6.20 1.45 -13.84
C PRO A 24 -7.32 0.62 -14.48
N SER A 25 -7.02 -0.10 -15.56
CA SER A 25 -8.00 -0.94 -16.22
C SER A 25 -8.51 -2.03 -15.27
N SER A 26 -9.84 -2.17 -15.23
CA SER A 26 -10.63 -3.34 -14.81
C SER A 26 -10.50 -3.84 -13.36
N ASN A 27 -11.57 -3.60 -12.60
CA ASN A 27 -11.96 -4.23 -11.32
C ASN A 27 -10.97 -4.17 -10.14
N PRO A 28 -11.46 -3.92 -8.91
CA PRO A 28 -10.66 -4.08 -7.70
C PRO A 28 -10.01 -5.45 -7.62
N LEU A 29 -8.78 -5.52 -7.09
CA LEU A 29 -8.23 -6.83 -6.72
C LEU A 29 -9.11 -7.42 -5.61
N PRO A 30 -9.45 -8.71 -5.67
CA PRO A 30 -10.22 -9.32 -4.59
C PRO A 30 -9.41 -9.27 -3.29
N PRO A 31 -10.06 -9.13 -2.11
CA PRO A 31 -9.36 -9.15 -0.83
C PRO A 31 -8.46 -10.37 -0.73
N LEU A 32 -7.22 -10.15 -0.32
CA LEU A 32 -6.32 -11.23 0.06
C LEU A 32 -6.94 -11.98 1.23
N LYS A 33 -7.00 -13.30 1.13
CA LYS A 33 -7.35 -14.20 2.22
C LYS A 33 -6.31 -15.29 2.26
N ILE A 34 -5.68 -15.48 3.41
CA ILE A 34 -4.70 -16.53 3.63
C ILE A 34 -5.30 -17.54 4.60
N ASP A 35 -5.50 -18.75 4.10
CA ASP A 35 -5.76 -19.90 4.95
C ASP A 35 -4.46 -20.25 5.70
N ILE A 36 -4.50 -20.21 7.03
CA ILE A 36 -3.33 -20.55 7.87
C ILE A 36 -3.02 -22.04 7.68
N PRO A 37 -1.82 -22.40 7.18
CA PRO A 37 -1.39 -23.79 7.02
C PRO A 37 -1.50 -24.56 8.34
N ALA A 38 -1.86 -25.85 8.27
CA ALA A 38 -2.06 -26.68 9.46
C ALA A 38 -0.81 -26.76 10.35
N GLU A 39 0.36 -26.71 9.73
CA GLU A 39 1.68 -26.73 10.36
C GLU A 39 1.90 -25.49 11.26
N LEU A 40 1.25 -24.37 10.94
CA LEU A 40 1.34 -23.10 11.67
C LEU A 40 0.22 -22.91 12.69
N GLN A 41 -0.81 -23.77 12.67
CA GLN A 41 -1.93 -23.66 13.60
C GLN A 41 -1.49 -23.93 15.04
N GLY A 42 -2.01 -23.13 15.97
CA GLY A 42 -1.67 -23.19 17.39
C GLY A 42 -0.40 -22.44 17.76
N ASN A 43 0.27 -21.78 16.81
CA ASN A 43 1.26 -20.75 17.10
C ASN A 43 0.60 -19.37 17.04
N ASP A 44 0.06 -18.91 18.18
CA ASP A 44 -0.69 -17.65 18.31
C ASP A 44 0.03 -16.43 17.70
N ASP A 45 1.36 -16.38 17.82
CA ASP A 45 2.15 -15.24 17.34
C ASP A 45 2.24 -15.25 15.82
N ILE A 46 2.42 -16.42 15.20
CA ILE A 46 2.38 -16.57 13.74
C ILE A 46 0.98 -16.31 13.21
N GLU A 47 -0.06 -16.82 13.87
CA GLU A 47 -1.43 -16.58 13.42
C GLU A 47 -1.80 -15.10 13.45
N LYS A 48 -1.42 -14.38 14.52
CA LYS A 48 -1.62 -12.92 14.62
C LYS A 48 -0.82 -12.18 13.57
N PHE A 49 0.43 -12.60 13.33
CA PHE A 49 1.29 -12.04 12.31
C PHE A 49 0.67 -12.15 10.91
N ILE A 50 0.20 -13.34 10.53
CA ILE A 50 -0.42 -13.58 9.22
C ILE A 50 -1.68 -12.73 9.06
N LYS A 51 -2.56 -12.71 10.07
CA LYS A 51 -3.81 -11.91 10.03
C LYS A 51 -3.54 -10.41 9.95
N ALA A 52 -2.64 -9.88 10.77
CA ALA A 52 -2.30 -8.47 10.76
C ALA A 52 -1.66 -8.04 9.43
N SER A 53 -0.86 -8.92 8.83
CA SER A 53 -0.26 -8.70 7.52
C SER A 53 -1.30 -8.72 6.40
N GLU A 54 -2.23 -9.67 6.43
CA GLU A 54 -3.37 -9.72 5.51
C GLU A 54 -4.22 -8.45 5.60
N GLU A 55 -4.58 -8.02 6.82
CA GLU A 55 -5.34 -6.79 7.06
C GLU A 55 -4.62 -5.55 6.54
N ALA A 56 -3.30 -5.44 6.77
CA ALA A 56 -2.51 -4.30 6.31
C ALA A 56 -2.45 -4.22 4.77
N ILE A 57 -2.23 -5.35 4.10
CA ILE A 57 -2.17 -5.42 2.63
C ILE A 57 -3.55 -5.10 2.03
N ASN A 58 -4.63 -5.62 2.61
CA ASN A 58 -5.99 -5.32 2.17
C ASN A 58 -6.33 -3.84 2.37
N LEU A 59 -5.97 -3.25 3.52
CA LEU A 59 -6.17 -1.82 3.78
C LEU A 59 -5.43 -0.95 2.74
N PHE A 60 -4.21 -1.32 2.36
CA PHE A 60 -3.48 -0.62 1.31
C PHE A 60 -4.18 -0.73 -0.05
N SER A 61 -4.60 -1.95 -0.43
CA SER A 61 -5.36 -2.21 -1.65
C SER A 61 -6.62 -1.34 -1.71
N ASP A 62 -7.43 -1.36 -0.65
CA ASP A 62 -8.69 -0.61 -0.57
C ASP A 62 -8.46 0.90 -0.61
N THR A 63 -7.45 1.39 0.11
CA THR A 63 -7.11 2.82 0.12
C THR A 63 -6.66 3.30 -1.27
N ALA A 64 -5.93 2.47 -2.02
CA ALA A 64 -5.51 2.80 -3.37
C ALA A 64 -6.70 2.82 -4.36
N GLU A 65 -7.67 1.91 -4.22
CA GLU A 65 -8.92 1.95 -5.00
C GLU A 65 -9.75 3.19 -4.64
N GLU A 66 -9.88 3.51 -3.35
CA GLU A 66 -10.58 4.72 -2.88
C GLU A 66 -9.93 5.99 -3.45
N LEU A 67 -8.59 6.09 -3.44
CA LEU A 67 -7.89 7.22 -4.03
C LEU A 67 -8.16 7.32 -5.54
N ALA A 68 -8.13 6.20 -6.26
CA ALA A 68 -8.40 6.19 -7.70
C ALA A 68 -9.84 6.65 -7.99
N GLU A 69 -10.81 6.21 -7.18
CA GLU A 69 -12.23 6.60 -7.29
C GLU A 69 -12.44 8.08 -6.92
N ASP A 70 -11.84 8.55 -5.83
CA ASP A 70 -11.92 9.95 -5.39
C ASP A 70 -11.28 10.91 -6.40
N CYS A 71 -10.26 10.45 -7.13
CA CYS A 71 -9.55 11.22 -8.15
C CYS A 71 -10.14 11.10 -9.56
N LYS A 72 -11.10 10.18 -9.81
CA LYS A 72 -11.63 9.90 -11.16
C LYS A 72 -12.20 11.13 -11.86
N ASP A 73 -12.81 12.05 -11.11
CA ASP A 73 -13.45 13.25 -11.66
C ASP A 73 -12.42 14.32 -12.08
N PHE A 74 -11.17 14.16 -11.63
CA PHE A 74 -10.04 15.02 -11.97
C PHE A 74 -9.10 14.35 -12.96
N ALA A 75 -9.39 13.10 -13.33
CA ALA A 75 -8.61 12.31 -14.25
C ALA A 75 -8.45 12.99 -15.62
N GLY A 76 -7.20 13.17 -16.04
CA GLY A 76 -6.85 13.81 -17.32
C GLY A 76 -7.12 15.31 -17.41
N LYS A 77 -7.56 15.97 -16.33
CA LYS A 77 -7.66 17.43 -16.27
C LYS A 77 -6.30 18.03 -15.93
N LYS A 78 -5.96 19.15 -16.56
CA LYS A 78 -4.80 19.93 -16.14
C LYS A 78 -5.14 20.70 -14.87
N GLU A 79 -4.13 21.05 -14.09
CA GLU A 79 -4.30 21.83 -12.87
C GLU A 79 -5.00 23.19 -13.12
N GLU A 80 -4.80 23.77 -14.30
CA GLU A 80 -5.43 25.03 -14.75
C GLU A 80 -6.95 24.88 -14.99
N ASP A 81 -7.43 23.67 -15.26
CA ASP A 81 -8.84 23.35 -15.48
C ASP A 81 -9.58 22.99 -14.18
N LEU A 82 -8.86 22.85 -13.06
CA LEU A 82 -9.43 22.51 -11.75
C LEU A 82 -9.91 23.77 -11.03
N ASN A 83 -11.17 23.77 -10.61
CA ASN A 83 -11.68 24.83 -9.75
C ASN A 83 -11.17 24.65 -8.30
N MET A 84 -11.38 25.66 -7.44
CA MET A 84 -10.92 25.62 -6.05
C MET A 84 -11.48 24.42 -5.26
N LEU A 85 -12.73 24.02 -5.51
CA LEU A 85 -13.35 22.88 -4.83
C LEU A 85 -12.73 21.55 -5.29
N ASP A 86 -12.42 21.42 -6.58
CA ASP A 86 -11.72 20.26 -7.13
C ASP A 86 -10.34 20.09 -6.47
N LYS A 87 -9.59 21.20 -6.34
CA LYS A 87 -8.29 21.21 -5.65
C LYS A 87 -8.42 20.80 -4.17
N VAL A 88 -9.45 21.26 -3.46
CA VAL A 88 -9.69 20.88 -2.06
C VAL A 88 -10.01 19.39 -1.92
N LYS A 89 -10.86 18.85 -2.81
CA LYS A 89 -11.21 17.42 -2.80
C LYS A 89 -9.99 16.53 -3.05
N MET A 90 -9.18 16.89 -4.04
CA MET A 90 -7.95 16.17 -4.35
C MET A 90 -6.96 16.17 -3.17
N VAL A 91 -6.76 17.33 -2.51
CA VAL A 91 -5.91 17.40 -1.31
C VAL A 91 -6.46 16.54 -0.17
N ALA A 92 -7.78 16.51 0.03
CA ALA A 92 -8.40 15.67 1.04
C ALA A 92 -8.20 14.17 0.75
N ALA A 93 -8.37 13.75 -0.51
CA ALA A 93 -8.16 12.38 -0.95
C ALA A 93 -6.70 11.94 -0.76
N LEU A 94 -5.73 12.77 -1.18
CA LEU A 94 -4.30 12.53 -0.96
C LEU A 94 -3.93 12.48 0.53
N GLY A 95 -4.57 13.32 1.36
CA GLY A 95 -4.37 13.30 2.80
C GLY A 95 -4.83 11.99 3.44
N LYS A 96 -6.02 11.50 3.07
CA LYS A 96 -6.56 10.21 3.52
C LYS A 96 -5.65 9.06 3.08
N PHE A 97 -5.26 9.05 1.80
CA PHE A 97 -4.34 8.05 1.26
C PHE A 97 -3.02 8.04 2.02
N THR A 98 -2.40 9.20 2.24
CA THR A 98 -1.10 9.30 2.95
C THR A 98 -1.20 8.78 4.38
N SER A 99 -2.28 9.08 5.09
CA SER A 99 -2.50 8.61 6.46
C SER A 99 -2.64 7.09 6.54
N ASN A 100 -3.33 6.47 5.59
CA ASN A 100 -3.51 5.02 5.53
C ASN A 100 -2.23 4.33 5.02
N PHE A 101 -1.54 4.93 4.04
CA PHE A 101 -0.27 4.44 3.53
C PHE A 101 0.81 4.43 4.61
N ALA A 102 0.86 5.44 5.48
CA ALA A 102 1.81 5.46 6.60
C ALA A 102 1.61 4.28 7.56
N GLN A 103 0.34 3.90 7.82
CA GLN A 103 0.02 2.72 8.65
C GLN A 103 0.48 1.43 7.97
N PHE A 104 0.22 1.29 6.66
CA PHE A 104 0.71 0.16 5.87
C PHE A 104 2.24 0.09 5.87
N ALA A 105 2.94 1.19 5.57
CA ALA A 105 4.40 1.22 5.48
C ALA A 105 5.07 0.86 6.82
N GLY A 106 4.49 1.29 7.95
CA GLY A 106 4.94 0.86 9.28
C GLY A 106 4.81 -0.65 9.45
N LYS A 107 3.65 -1.22 9.10
CA LYS A 107 3.40 -2.66 9.19
C LYS A 107 4.27 -3.48 8.24
N TYR A 108 4.48 -3.00 7.02
CA TYR A 108 5.31 -3.67 6.03
C TYR A 108 6.78 -3.78 6.47
N ASN A 109 7.33 -2.72 7.07
CA ASN A 109 8.69 -2.78 7.63
C ASN A 109 8.75 -3.73 8.84
N GLU A 110 7.72 -3.73 9.69
CA GLU A 110 7.61 -4.69 10.80
C GLU A 110 7.54 -6.13 10.30
N MET A 111 6.99 -6.39 9.11
CA MET A 111 6.86 -7.74 8.57
C MET A 111 8.21 -8.41 8.29
N GLU A 112 9.17 -7.71 7.68
CA GLU A 112 10.50 -8.29 7.43
C GLU A 112 11.24 -8.63 8.72
N ASP A 113 11.15 -7.75 9.71
CA ASP A 113 11.84 -7.94 11.00
C ASP A 113 11.17 -9.04 11.84
N GLN A 114 9.84 -9.08 11.87
CA GLN A 114 9.09 -10.10 12.60
C GLN A 114 9.24 -11.49 11.98
N THR A 115 9.34 -11.59 10.65
CA THR A 115 9.53 -12.89 9.98
C THR A 115 10.80 -13.58 10.46
N LYS A 116 11.92 -12.86 10.54
CA LYS A 116 13.20 -13.42 11.02
C LYS A 116 13.10 -13.91 12.47
N VAL A 117 12.45 -13.14 13.33
CA VAL A 117 12.25 -13.50 14.74
C VAL A 117 11.36 -14.74 14.87
N LEU A 118 10.30 -14.83 14.05
CA LEU A 118 9.41 -15.99 14.04
C LEU A 118 10.12 -17.25 13.54
N GLU A 119 10.96 -17.14 12.50
CA GLU A 119 11.71 -18.25 11.92
C GLU A 119 12.67 -18.93 12.91
N GLU A 120 13.27 -18.20 13.86
CA GLU A 120 14.20 -18.75 14.87
C GLU A 120 13.56 -19.82 15.77
N GLY A 121 12.23 -19.79 15.93
CA GLY A 121 11.47 -20.72 16.78
C GLY A 121 10.84 -21.89 16.03
N LEU A 122 11.00 -21.99 14.71
CA LEU A 122 10.28 -22.95 13.88
C LEU A 122 11.09 -24.19 13.56
N ASN A 123 10.40 -25.33 13.46
CA ASN A 123 10.95 -26.50 12.79
C ASN A 123 10.92 -26.32 11.25
N GLU A 124 11.52 -27.26 10.53
CA GLU A 124 11.65 -27.18 9.07
C GLU A 124 10.29 -27.13 8.34
N GLU A 125 9.30 -27.90 8.79
CA GLU A 125 7.95 -27.92 8.19
C GLU A 125 7.23 -26.60 8.42
N GLN A 126 7.34 -26.04 9.62
CA GLN A 126 6.78 -24.75 9.99
C GLN A 126 7.46 -23.60 9.23
N ALA A 127 8.78 -23.63 9.12
CA ALA A 127 9.52 -22.61 8.37
C ALA A 127 9.12 -22.64 6.88
N ALA A 128 8.99 -23.82 6.28
CA ALA A 128 8.53 -23.98 4.89
C ALA A 128 7.09 -23.48 4.69
N ALA A 129 6.20 -23.76 5.63
CA ALA A 129 4.83 -23.27 5.62
C ALA A 129 4.78 -21.74 5.72
N LEU A 130 5.55 -21.14 6.63
CA LEU A 130 5.65 -19.68 6.77
C LEU A 130 6.22 -19.04 5.50
N ALA A 131 7.26 -19.63 4.89
CA ALA A 131 7.83 -19.13 3.64
C ALA A 131 6.81 -19.08 2.50
N THR A 132 5.89 -20.05 2.43
CA THR A 132 4.81 -20.08 1.43
C THR A 132 3.82 -18.92 1.66
N VAL A 133 3.49 -18.63 2.92
CA VAL A 133 2.65 -17.48 3.28
C VAL A 133 3.35 -16.17 2.91
N MET A 134 4.64 -16.03 3.22
CA MET A 134 5.43 -14.85 2.86
C MET A 134 5.55 -14.65 1.35
N GLN A 135 5.68 -15.73 0.58
CA GLN A 135 5.65 -15.66 -0.88
C GLN A 135 4.30 -15.16 -1.40
N THR A 136 3.20 -15.57 -0.77
CA THR A 136 1.85 -15.10 -1.11
C THR A 136 1.71 -13.60 -0.86
N PHE A 137 2.20 -13.10 0.28
CA PHE A 137 2.24 -11.66 0.56
C PHE A 137 3.05 -10.90 -0.47
N LYS A 138 4.25 -11.39 -0.81
CA LYS A 138 5.12 -10.77 -1.81
C LYS A 138 4.43 -10.69 -3.18
N LEU A 139 3.84 -11.79 -3.65
CA LEU A 139 3.12 -11.82 -4.92
C LEU A 139 1.95 -10.83 -4.93
N ARG A 140 1.23 -10.69 -3.81
CA ARG A 140 0.16 -9.69 -3.71
C ARG A 140 0.72 -8.26 -3.78
N MET A 141 1.85 -7.98 -3.16
CA MET A 141 2.50 -6.67 -3.27
C MET A 141 2.94 -6.35 -4.70
N GLU A 142 3.51 -7.33 -5.41
CA GLU A 142 3.86 -7.19 -6.83
C GLU A 142 2.62 -6.92 -7.71
N GLN A 143 1.50 -7.59 -7.43
CA GLN A 143 0.23 -7.33 -8.12
C GLN A 143 -0.30 -5.91 -7.88
N LEU A 144 -0.18 -5.41 -6.64
CA LEU A 144 -0.59 -4.06 -6.28
C LEU A 144 0.33 -3.02 -6.93
N GLU A 145 1.64 -3.24 -6.90
CA GLU A 145 2.62 -2.38 -7.58
C GLU A 145 2.32 -2.32 -9.08
N GLU A 146 2.16 -3.46 -9.75
CA GLU A 146 1.86 -3.51 -11.18
C GLU A 146 0.54 -2.82 -11.54
N LYS A 147 -0.50 -2.95 -10.69
CA LYS A 147 -1.79 -2.30 -10.92
C LYS A 147 -1.70 -0.77 -10.79
N TYR A 148 -0.87 -0.28 -9.87
CA TYR A 148 -0.81 1.14 -9.53
C TYR A 148 0.47 1.84 -10.01
N LYS A 149 1.36 1.16 -10.74
CA LYS A 149 2.63 1.70 -11.26
C LYS A 149 2.46 2.96 -12.11
N ASP A 150 1.34 3.04 -12.83
CA ASP A 150 1.07 4.11 -13.78
C ASP A 150 0.40 5.32 -13.14
N ILE A 151 0.16 5.31 -11.81
CA ILE A 151 -0.26 6.51 -11.07
C ILE A 151 0.82 7.61 -11.13
N ASN A 152 2.09 7.25 -11.41
CA ASN A 152 3.23 8.17 -11.34
C ASN A 152 4.10 8.24 -12.62
N ASN A 153 3.72 7.56 -13.71
CA ASN A 153 4.49 7.50 -14.96
C ASN A 153 3.76 8.19 -16.12
N GLN A 154 3.67 9.53 -16.09
CA GLN A 154 3.65 10.43 -17.25
C GLN A 154 3.61 11.90 -16.84
#